data_AF-A0A1Y0IVV7-F1
#
_entry.id   AF-A0A1Y0IVV7-F1
#
_cell.length_a   1.000
_cell.length_b   1.000
_cell.length_c   1.000
_cell.angle_alpha   90.00
_cell.angle_beta   90.00
_cell.angle_gamma   90.00
#
_symmetry.space_group_name_H-M   'P 1'
#
loop_
_entity.id
_entity.type
_entity.pdbx_description
1 polymer ?
#
loop_
_entity_poly.entity_id
_entity_poly.type
_entity_poly.pdbx_seq_one_letter_code
_entity_poly.pdbx_strand_id
1 'polypeptide(L)'
;MLVHVTRYNAVQNRIHEMVSDYVSNIWREIRYGQSGTSDIKNVLKKLWESDYVKTTYEMDIQVAPETWELIESQLLATMESIKVKEINGSAGDVLDYKEYNETGLNVIAVGGDKLSRGLTLDGLTVSYYLRTSKMYDTLMQMGRWFGYRDGYKDLCRIYTTGDLVTWFRHIATAMEELRDELQTMAAHGATPEEFGLKVMAHPIMSITSQVKMKTGIHMKLSYAGSISETTVFDLDEKILESNFILTDEFVSKLGTPDQNYFAKRGRHNPGKHLMWDNVDGSTIIDFLNEFKTHKYCTRANARYLSQYITKQYLQGELTSWSVALINVGDSSEDQTLGGHHVGRVERNTSKDGVIYHDTIASIKRLVTPDHELFDLNQSQKEIVNAEKMSNKEVRKTLRDKKNGLLLIYPLDVSSEVFTMHDLKHSPIGIALSFPGSDTALSVDYVANNVFGELELND
;
A
#
# COMPACT_ATOMS: atom_id res chain seq x y z
N MET A 1 16.90 15.74 -12.70
CA MET A 1 15.46 15.93 -12.44
C MET A 1 14.66 15.46 -13.65
N LEU A 2 13.52 14.81 -13.43
CA LEU A 2 12.55 14.44 -14.46
C LEU A 2 11.29 15.31 -14.32
N VAL A 3 10.77 15.82 -15.45
CA VAL A 3 9.49 16.52 -15.55
C VAL A 3 8.64 15.80 -16.59
N HIS A 4 7.62 15.09 -16.10
CA HIS A 4 6.74 14.28 -16.93
C HIS A 4 5.27 14.61 -16.63
N VAL A 5 4.69 15.49 -17.45
CA VAL A 5 3.37 16.06 -17.20
C VAL A 5 2.31 15.56 -18.18
N THR A 6 2.65 15.40 -19.46
CA THR A 6 1.68 15.18 -20.54
C THR A 6 2.27 14.41 -21.70
N ARG A 7 1.42 13.78 -22.51
CA ARG A 7 1.82 13.10 -23.76
C ARG A 7 1.94 14.05 -24.96
N TYR A 8 1.41 15.27 -24.86
CA TYR A 8 1.33 16.19 -25.98
C TYR A 8 2.62 17.01 -26.12
N ASN A 9 3.36 16.80 -27.20
CA ASN A 9 4.64 17.49 -27.45
C ASN A 9 4.51 19.02 -27.41
N ALA A 10 3.42 19.60 -27.91
CA ALA A 10 3.21 21.05 -27.87
C ALA A 10 3.18 21.61 -26.43
N VAL A 11 2.62 20.85 -25.49
CA VAL A 11 2.59 21.23 -24.07
C VAL A 11 3.94 20.96 -23.41
N GLN A 12 4.64 19.88 -23.81
CA GLN A 12 6.00 19.60 -23.35
C GLN A 12 6.98 20.71 -23.73
N ASN A 13 6.97 21.16 -25.00
CA ASN A 13 7.75 22.30 -25.47
C ASN A 13 7.51 23.54 -24.58
N ARG A 14 6.24 23.83 -24.28
CA ARG A 14 5.88 24.99 -23.47
C ARG A 14 6.38 24.87 -22.03
N ILE A 15 6.29 23.68 -21.44
CA ILE A 15 6.84 23.40 -20.11
C ILE A 15 8.36 23.53 -20.12
N HIS A 16 9.03 23.02 -21.15
CA HIS A 16 10.48 23.16 -21.33
C HIS A 16 10.91 24.62 -21.37
N GLU A 17 10.23 25.48 -22.14
CA GLU A 17 10.47 26.92 -22.18
C GLU A 17 10.32 27.55 -20.78
N MET A 18 9.20 27.28 -20.10
CA MET A 18 8.93 27.84 -18.77
C MET A 18 9.97 27.43 -17.73
N VAL A 19 10.39 26.16 -17.74
CA VAL A 19 11.43 25.64 -16.84
C VAL A 19 12.78 26.27 -17.18
N SER A 20 13.12 26.37 -18.46
CA SER A 20 14.38 26.98 -18.93
C SER A 20 14.48 28.45 -18.53
N ASP A 21 13.40 29.21 -18.71
CA ASP A 21 13.32 30.62 -18.32
C ASP A 21 13.47 30.77 -16.80
N TYR A 22 12.79 29.93 -16.02
CA TYR A 22 12.85 29.96 -14.57
C TYR A 22 14.25 29.63 -14.03
N VAL A 23 14.90 28.58 -14.55
CA VAL A 23 16.28 28.21 -14.19
C VAL A 23 17.26 29.34 -14.56
N SER A 24 17.08 29.95 -15.73
CA SER A 24 17.90 31.09 -16.18
C SER A 24 17.75 32.31 -15.28
N ASN A 25 16.53 32.56 -14.78
CA ASN A 25 16.27 33.64 -13.82
C ASN A 25 16.99 33.38 -12.49
N ILE A 26 16.88 32.17 -11.94
CA ILE A 26 17.58 31.78 -10.71
C ILE A 26 19.10 31.96 -10.87
N TRP A 27 19.66 31.48 -11.99
CA TRP A 27 21.08 31.63 -12.28
C TRP A 27 21.52 33.10 -12.32
N ARG A 28 20.74 33.96 -13.00
CA ARG A 28 21.04 35.40 -13.10
C ARG A 28 21.02 36.08 -11.74
N GLU A 29 20.06 35.74 -10.89
CA GLU A 29 19.98 36.28 -9.53
C GLU A 29 21.15 35.82 -8.66
N ILE A 30 21.56 34.55 -8.76
CA ILE A 30 22.72 34.02 -8.03
C ILE A 30 24.04 34.66 -8.49
N ARG A 31 24.22 34.84 -9.81
CA ARG A 31 25.48 35.33 -10.39
C ARG A 31 25.70 36.83 -10.18
N TYR A 32 24.67 37.64 -10.39
CA TYR A 32 24.82 39.10 -10.45
C TYR A 32 24.32 39.81 -9.18
N GLY A 33 23.62 39.12 -8.27
CA GLY A 33 22.94 39.78 -7.16
C GLY A 33 21.76 40.65 -7.63
N GLN A 34 20.95 41.15 -6.70
CA GLN A 34 19.65 41.80 -7.02
C GLN A 34 19.75 43.11 -7.82
N SER A 35 18.71 43.33 -8.65
CA SER A 35 18.15 44.66 -9.00
C SER A 35 16.67 44.83 -8.56
N GLY A 36 16.15 44.00 -7.62
CA GLY A 36 14.74 44.01 -7.17
C GLY A 36 14.45 43.13 -5.93
N THR A 37 13.21 43.12 -5.42
CA THR A 37 12.76 42.77 -4.04
C THR A 37 12.79 41.30 -3.54
N SER A 38 13.33 40.31 -4.28
CA SER A 38 13.31 38.88 -3.90
C SER A 38 14.72 38.30 -3.80
N ASP A 39 15.15 37.81 -2.63
CA ASP A 39 16.49 37.24 -2.41
C ASP A 39 16.43 35.71 -2.56
N ILE A 40 16.73 35.22 -3.77
CA ILE A 40 16.70 33.80 -4.09
C ILE A 40 17.58 32.94 -3.18
N LYS A 41 18.72 33.48 -2.71
CA LYS A 41 19.60 32.74 -1.79
C LYS A 41 18.89 32.48 -0.46
N ASN A 42 18.20 33.49 0.07
CA ASN A 42 17.38 33.34 1.26
C ASN A 42 16.19 32.40 1.06
N VAL A 43 15.59 32.35 -0.14
CA VAL A 43 14.54 31.38 -0.47
C VAL A 43 15.10 29.95 -0.46
N LEU A 44 16.24 29.73 -1.11
CA LEU A 44 16.92 28.43 -1.14
C LEU A 44 17.39 28.00 0.25
N LYS A 45 17.89 28.93 1.07
CA LYS A 45 18.28 28.67 2.47
C LYS A 45 17.10 28.19 3.30
N LYS A 46 15.97 28.90 3.23
CA LYS A 46 14.74 28.49 3.92
C LYS A 46 14.27 27.12 3.46
N LEU A 47 14.34 26.83 2.16
CA LEU A 47 13.97 25.50 1.63
C LEU A 47 14.90 24.41 2.18
N TRP A 48 16.22 24.65 2.21
CA TRP A 48 17.18 23.72 2.79
C TRP A 48 16.87 23.41 4.25
N GLU A 49 16.69 24.45 5.07
CA GLU A 49 16.46 24.33 6.51
C GLU A 49 15.10 23.70 6.86
N SER A 50 14.04 24.07 6.15
CA SER A 50 12.67 23.66 6.48
C SER A 50 12.24 22.32 5.86
N ASP A 51 12.81 21.93 4.72
CA ASP A 51 12.50 20.68 4.03
C ASP A 51 13.65 19.68 4.16
N TYR A 52 14.81 19.96 3.58
CA TYR A 52 15.89 18.96 3.46
C TYR A 52 16.49 18.55 4.81
N VAL A 53 16.93 19.52 5.62
CA VAL A 53 17.50 19.25 6.95
C VAL A 53 16.51 18.47 7.81
N LYS A 54 15.25 18.91 7.83
CA LYS A 54 14.17 18.24 8.57
C LYS A 54 13.97 16.80 8.08
N THR A 55 13.92 16.59 6.78
CA THR A 55 13.72 15.27 6.16
C THR A 55 14.88 14.33 6.47
N THR A 56 16.13 14.79 6.37
CA THR A 56 17.32 13.98 6.70
C THR A 56 17.25 13.46 8.14
N TYR A 57 16.87 14.32 9.10
CA TYR A 57 16.68 13.89 10.50
C TYR A 57 15.49 12.94 10.67
N GLU A 58 14.35 13.17 10.00
CA GLU A 58 13.17 12.29 10.10
C GLU A 58 13.40 10.90 9.49
N MET A 59 14.31 10.76 8.52
CA MET A 59 14.60 9.48 7.86
C MET A 59 15.57 8.58 8.65
N ASP A 60 16.17 9.08 9.74
CA ASP A 60 17.12 8.34 10.59
C ASP A 60 18.21 7.59 9.80
N ILE A 61 18.71 8.24 8.75
CA ILE A 61 19.84 7.73 7.99
C ILE A 61 21.14 8.13 8.71
N GLN A 62 22.17 7.28 8.67
CA GLN A 62 23.49 7.57 9.25
C GLN A 62 24.29 8.61 8.42
N VAL A 63 23.63 9.70 8.03
CA VAL A 63 24.19 10.80 7.25
C VAL A 63 23.69 12.10 7.88
N ALA A 64 24.62 12.97 8.27
CA ALA A 64 24.28 14.30 8.77
C ALA A 64 24.03 15.26 7.59
N PRO A 65 23.05 16.17 7.69
CA PRO A 65 22.84 17.18 6.66
C PRO A 65 24.02 18.14 6.59
N GLU A 66 24.39 18.52 5.37
CA GLU A 66 25.48 19.48 5.12
C GLU A 66 25.11 20.91 5.58
N THR A 67 26.13 21.75 5.80
CA THR A 67 25.88 23.15 6.20
C THR A 67 25.42 24.00 5.03
N TRP A 68 24.60 25.02 5.31
CA TRP A 68 24.16 25.96 4.29
C TRP A 68 25.35 26.66 3.60
N GLU A 69 26.40 26.98 4.35
CA GLU A 69 27.59 27.64 3.82
C GLU A 69 28.31 26.80 2.77
N LEU A 70 28.35 25.48 2.96
CA LEU A 70 28.91 24.55 1.97
C LEU A 70 28.05 24.54 0.70
N ILE A 71 26.72 24.45 0.85
CA ILE A 71 25.78 24.47 -0.28
C ILE A 71 25.88 25.78 -1.05
N GLU A 72 25.87 26.92 -0.34
CA GLU A 72 25.96 28.25 -0.93
C GLU A 72 27.23 28.40 -1.78
N SER A 73 28.36 27.85 -1.31
CA SER A 73 29.63 27.87 -2.06
C SER A 73 29.57 27.13 -3.41
N GLN A 74 28.67 26.15 -3.54
CA GLN A 74 28.53 25.32 -4.73
C GLN A 74 27.38 25.76 -5.66
N LEU A 75 26.51 26.69 -5.22
CA LEU A 75 25.31 27.06 -5.97
C LEU A 75 25.62 27.56 -7.38
N LEU A 76 26.58 28.49 -7.54
CA LEU A 76 26.87 29.08 -8.85
C LEU A 76 27.40 28.03 -9.85
N ALA A 77 28.41 27.24 -9.43
CA ALA A 77 28.99 26.18 -10.25
C ALA A 77 27.93 25.12 -10.62
N THR A 78 27.08 24.76 -9.66
CA THR A 78 25.98 23.81 -9.90
C THR A 78 24.99 24.37 -10.90
N MET A 79 24.54 25.61 -10.74
CA MET A 79 23.59 26.24 -11.66
C MET A 79 24.13 26.38 -13.08
N GLU A 80 25.43 26.68 -13.24
CA GLU A 80 26.10 26.73 -14.55
C GLU A 80 26.17 25.36 -15.25
N SER A 81 26.18 24.28 -14.47
CA SER A 81 26.24 22.92 -15.01
C SER A 81 24.87 22.35 -15.41
N ILE A 82 23.76 22.92 -14.92
CA ILE A 82 22.41 22.40 -15.17
C ILE A 82 21.99 22.68 -16.60
N LYS A 83 21.59 21.62 -17.32
CA LYS A 83 21.03 21.70 -18.67
C LYS A 83 19.55 21.28 -18.67
N VAL A 84 18.67 22.15 -19.14
CA VAL A 84 17.26 21.80 -19.36
C VAL A 84 17.12 21.21 -20.76
N LYS A 85 16.76 19.93 -20.84
CA LYS A 85 16.65 19.19 -22.10
C LYS A 85 15.22 18.71 -22.30
N GLU A 86 14.72 18.88 -23.51
CA GLU A 86 13.50 18.25 -23.96
C GLU A 86 13.82 16.88 -24.58
N ILE A 87 13.03 15.86 -24.24
CA ILE A 87 13.25 14.49 -24.72
C ILE A 87 12.01 14.01 -25.48
N ASN A 88 12.01 14.27 -26.80
CA ASN A 88 10.91 13.97 -27.73
C ASN A 88 11.19 12.77 -28.65
N GLY A 89 12.37 12.15 -28.51
CA GLY A 89 12.79 10.95 -29.22
C GLY A 89 13.09 11.17 -30.70
N SER A 90 13.69 12.32 -31.02
CA SER A 90 14.51 12.53 -32.21
C SER A 90 15.89 11.90 -31.98
N ALA A 91 16.61 11.49 -33.03
CA ALA A 91 17.91 10.79 -32.90
C ALA A 91 19.01 11.59 -32.16
N GLY A 92 18.80 12.89 -31.89
CA GLY A 92 19.70 13.76 -31.10
C GLY A 92 19.31 13.97 -29.63
N ASP A 93 18.19 13.41 -29.16
CA ASP A 93 17.61 13.70 -27.83
C ASP A 93 18.02 12.68 -26.74
N VAL A 94 18.92 11.74 -27.08
CA VAL A 94 19.39 10.72 -26.13
C VAL A 94 20.41 11.35 -25.19
N LEU A 95 20.20 11.19 -23.88
CA LEU A 95 21.21 11.53 -22.87
C LEU A 95 22.38 10.55 -22.99
N ASP A 96 23.39 10.91 -23.79
CA ASP A 96 24.62 10.13 -23.85
C ASP A 96 25.51 10.45 -22.64
N TYR A 97 25.32 9.69 -21.58
CA TYR A 97 26.12 9.80 -20.36
C TYR A 97 27.61 9.50 -20.60
N LYS A 98 27.96 8.74 -21.65
CA LYS A 98 29.37 8.35 -21.90
C LYS A 98 30.24 9.55 -22.24
N GLU A 99 29.68 10.55 -22.92
CA GLU A 99 30.39 11.80 -23.25
C GLU A 99 30.69 12.65 -22.00
N TYR A 100 30.04 12.37 -20.88
CA TYR A 100 30.13 13.16 -19.64
C TYR A 100 30.68 12.36 -18.45
N ASN A 101 31.33 11.21 -18.68
CA ASN A 101 31.87 10.37 -17.61
C ASN A 101 32.89 11.11 -16.71
N GLU A 102 33.65 12.05 -17.25
CA GLU A 102 34.69 12.79 -16.51
C GLU A 102 34.15 14.05 -15.81
N THR A 103 33.16 14.74 -16.40
CA THR A 103 32.65 16.03 -15.91
C THR A 103 31.34 15.91 -15.14
N GLY A 104 30.64 14.78 -15.27
CA GLY A 104 29.26 14.64 -14.84
C GLY A 104 28.28 15.42 -15.73
N LEU A 105 26.99 15.12 -15.56
CA LEU A 105 25.90 15.75 -16.32
C LEU A 105 24.71 16.03 -15.39
N ASN A 106 24.45 17.32 -15.14
CA ASN A 106 23.29 17.78 -14.38
C ASN A 106 22.17 18.16 -15.36
N VAL A 107 21.09 17.40 -15.38
CA VAL A 107 20.00 17.58 -16.36
C VAL A 107 18.64 17.68 -15.70
N ILE A 108 17.83 18.61 -16.20
CA ILE A 108 16.38 18.63 -16.04
C ILE A 108 15.78 18.12 -17.36
N ALA A 109 15.28 16.89 -17.36
CA ALA A 109 14.69 16.25 -18.52
C ALA A 109 13.17 16.48 -18.54
N VAL A 110 12.68 17.13 -19.58
CA VAL A 110 11.24 17.39 -19.81
C VAL A 110 10.77 16.48 -20.95
N GLY A 111 9.68 15.74 -20.76
CA GLY A 111 9.09 14.95 -21.85
C GLY A 111 7.89 14.10 -21.44
N GLY A 112 7.46 13.21 -22.34
CA GLY A 112 6.27 12.37 -22.16
C GLY A 112 6.53 10.88 -22.43
N ASP A 113 5.64 10.24 -23.20
CA ASP A 113 5.60 8.78 -23.39
C ASP A 113 6.92 8.13 -23.81
N LYS A 114 7.78 8.83 -24.56
CA LYS A 114 9.08 8.26 -24.96
C LYS A 114 10.12 8.22 -23.85
N LEU A 115 9.97 9.00 -22.77
CA LEU A 115 10.78 8.82 -21.56
C LEU A 115 10.46 7.51 -20.86
N SER A 116 9.28 6.90 -21.11
CA SER A 116 8.77 5.74 -20.36
C SER A 116 9.32 4.40 -20.82
N ARG A 117 9.94 4.33 -22.00
CA ARG A 117 10.43 3.08 -22.58
C ARG A 117 11.91 3.15 -22.92
N GLY A 118 12.72 2.38 -22.20
CA GLY A 118 14.13 2.12 -22.54
C GLY A 118 15.13 3.22 -22.14
N LEU A 119 14.67 4.36 -21.62
CA LEU A 119 15.57 5.39 -21.09
C LEU A 119 15.80 5.19 -19.58
N THR A 120 17.07 5.10 -19.18
CA THR A 120 17.45 5.09 -17.76
C THR A 120 18.06 6.45 -17.45
N LEU A 121 17.47 7.16 -16.49
CA LEU A 121 18.03 8.40 -15.96
C LEU A 121 18.94 8.05 -14.77
N ASP A 122 20.24 7.93 -15.03
CA ASP A 122 21.20 7.68 -13.96
C ASP A 122 21.29 8.91 -13.03
N GLY A 123 21.38 8.66 -11.73
CA GLY A 123 21.41 9.70 -10.70
C GLY A 123 20.13 10.52 -10.57
N LEU A 124 18.96 9.99 -10.96
CA LEU A 124 17.69 10.68 -10.77
C LEU A 124 17.39 10.87 -9.28
N THR A 125 17.22 12.12 -8.85
CA THR A 125 16.89 12.50 -7.47
C THR A 125 15.55 13.21 -7.33
N VAL A 126 15.13 13.98 -8.34
CA VAL A 126 13.89 14.76 -8.30
C VAL A 126 13.01 14.40 -9.48
N SER A 127 11.74 14.10 -9.21
CA SER A 127 10.75 13.73 -10.21
C SER A 127 9.46 14.51 -10.03
N TYR A 128 9.06 15.23 -11.06
CA TYR A 128 7.78 15.91 -11.16
C TYR A 128 6.89 15.14 -12.13
N TYR A 129 5.83 14.55 -11.60
CA TYR A 129 5.04 13.54 -12.28
C TYR A 129 3.54 13.79 -12.09
N LEU A 130 2.84 14.14 -13.16
CA LEU A 130 1.39 14.40 -13.10
C LEU A 130 0.55 13.47 -13.98
N ARG A 131 1.21 12.60 -14.75
CA ARG A 131 0.47 11.74 -15.66
C ARG A 131 -0.19 10.61 -14.88
N THR A 132 -1.50 10.52 -14.99
CA THR A 132 -2.22 9.33 -14.59
C THR A 132 -2.11 8.27 -15.70
N SER A 133 -1.68 7.07 -15.32
CA SER A 133 -1.88 5.86 -16.11
C SER A 133 -2.55 4.86 -15.20
N LYS A 134 -3.72 4.36 -15.57
CA LYS A 134 -4.46 3.38 -14.77
C LYS A 134 -3.96 1.94 -15.01
N MET A 135 -3.10 1.75 -16.02
CA MET A 135 -2.43 0.46 -16.30
C MET A 135 -1.20 0.27 -15.41
N TYR A 136 -1.21 -0.81 -14.64
CA TYR A 136 -0.13 -1.19 -13.72
C TYR A 136 1.20 -1.46 -14.42
N ASP A 137 1.21 -2.07 -15.61
CA ASP A 137 2.48 -2.29 -16.35
C ASP A 137 3.19 -0.96 -16.61
N THR A 138 2.42 0.02 -17.08
CA THR A 138 2.88 1.38 -17.28
C THR A 138 3.34 2.00 -15.96
N LEU A 139 2.57 1.90 -14.88
CA LEU A 139 2.99 2.42 -13.57
C LEU A 139 4.24 1.71 -13.03
N MET A 140 4.38 0.40 -13.18
CA MET A 140 5.56 -0.36 -12.75
C MET A 140 6.81 0.04 -13.55
N GLN A 141 6.69 0.20 -14.87
CA GLN A 141 7.78 0.74 -15.70
C GLN A 141 8.14 2.15 -15.27
N MET A 142 7.14 2.97 -14.94
CA MET A 142 7.30 4.34 -14.47
C MET A 142 7.81 4.43 -13.02
N GLY A 143 7.67 3.39 -12.20
CA GLY A 143 8.21 3.35 -10.83
C GLY A 143 9.73 3.50 -10.78
N ARG A 144 10.42 3.21 -11.90
CA ARG A 144 11.85 3.48 -12.08
C ARG A 144 12.20 4.98 -12.03
N TRP A 145 11.20 5.86 -12.18
CA TRP A 145 11.37 7.30 -12.15
C TRP A 145 11.40 7.89 -10.74
N PHE A 146 11.35 7.10 -9.69
CA PHE A 146 11.44 7.65 -8.34
C PHE A 146 12.86 7.88 -7.85
N GLY A 147 13.85 7.45 -8.65
CA GLY A 147 15.25 7.65 -8.30
C GLY A 147 15.64 6.72 -7.16
N TYR A 148 16.50 5.75 -7.42
CA TYR A 148 17.06 4.92 -6.35
C TYR A 148 18.56 5.13 -6.32
N ARG A 149 19.02 5.90 -5.32
CA ARG A 149 20.45 6.00 -5.03
C ARG A 149 20.68 5.77 -3.55
N ASP A 150 21.29 4.64 -3.26
CA ASP A 150 21.78 4.36 -1.91
C ASP A 150 22.70 5.49 -1.46
N GLY A 151 22.49 5.98 -0.24
CA GLY A 151 23.20 7.12 0.33
C GLY A 151 22.56 8.50 0.09
N TYR A 152 21.53 8.64 -0.76
CA TYR A 152 20.90 9.94 -1.07
C TYR A 152 19.37 9.93 -0.92
N LYS A 153 18.85 9.02 -0.09
CA LYS A 153 17.40 8.80 0.05
C LYS A 153 16.67 10.03 0.62
N ASP A 154 17.34 10.77 1.50
CA ASP A 154 16.88 12.02 2.09
C ASP A 154 16.80 13.20 1.13
N LEU A 155 17.55 13.15 0.02
CA LEU A 155 17.54 14.18 -1.02
C LEU A 155 16.55 13.88 -2.15
N CYS A 156 15.96 12.68 -2.18
CA CYS A 156 15.03 12.30 -3.25
C CYS A 156 13.67 13.00 -3.06
N ARG A 157 13.08 13.52 -4.14
CA ARG A 157 11.78 14.20 -4.10
C ARG A 157 10.87 13.76 -5.25
N ILE A 158 9.62 13.49 -4.91
CA ILE A 158 8.56 13.13 -5.85
C ILE A 158 7.43 14.15 -5.70
N TYR A 159 7.17 14.90 -6.75
CA TYR A 159 6.06 15.85 -6.84
C TYR A 159 5.00 15.22 -7.74
N THR A 160 3.86 14.85 -7.18
CA THR A 160 2.78 14.15 -7.88
C THR A 160 1.42 14.42 -7.23
N THR A 161 0.35 13.92 -7.83
CA THR A 161 -0.99 13.95 -7.23
C THR A 161 -1.16 12.85 -6.16
N GLY A 162 -2.02 13.07 -5.16
CA GLY A 162 -2.31 12.07 -4.12
C GLY A 162 -2.87 10.76 -4.68
N ASP A 163 -3.64 10.87 -5.76
CA ASP A 163 -4.15 9.75 -6.56
C ASP A 163 -3.04 8.80 -7.00
N LEU A 164 -1.96 9.36 -7.55
CA LEU A 164 -0.80 8.62 -8.01
C LEU A 164 -0.01 8.04 -6.85
N VAL A 165 0.18 8.78 -5.75
CA VAL A 165 0.83 8.26 -4.53
C VAL A 165 0.15 6.97 -4.07
N THR A 166 -1.19 6.94 -4.09
CA THR A 166 -1.98 5.76 -3.69
C THR A 166 -1.76 4.59 -4.61
N TRP A 167 -1.83 4.82 -5.91
CA TRP A 167 -1.58 3.77 -6.89
C TRP A 167 -0.20 3.16 -6.72
N PHE A 168 0.83 4.00 -6.56
CA PHE A 168 2.18 3.53 -6.35
C PHE A 168 2.35 2.79 -5.02
N ARG A 169 1.64 3.20 -3.96
CA ARG A 169 1.61 2.46 -2.69
C ARG A 169 1.01 1.07 -2.87
N HIS A 170 -0.15 0.95 -3.52
CA HIS A 170 -0.78 -0.34 -3.79
C HIS A 170 0.12 -1.25 -4.63
N ILE A 171 0.77 -0.70 -5.66
CA ILE A 171 1.74 -1.43 -6.48
C ILE A 171 2.92 -1.90 -5.64
N ALA A 172 3.50 -1.02 -4.83
CA ALA A 172 4.65 -1.35 -3.99
C ALA A 172 4.32 -2.46 -2.99
N THR A 173 3.16 -2.39 -2.32
CA THR A 173 2.69 -3.44 -1.41
C THR A 173 2.50 -4.77 -2.15
N ALA A 174 1.80 -4.76 -3.29
CA ALA A 174 1.59 -5.98 -4.07
C ALA A 174 2.90 -6.57 -4.62
N MET A 175 3.89 -5.73 -4.94
CA MET A 175 5.22 -6.18 -5.37
C MET A 175 6.03 -6.81 -4.24
N GLU A 176 5.99 -6.23 -3.04
CA GLU A 176 6.69 -6.78 -1.87
C GLU A 176 6.09 -8.15 -1.51
N GLU A 177 4.76 -8.27 -1.53
CA GLU A 177 4.08 -9.54 -1.30
C GLU A 177 4.49 -10.61 -2.32
N LEU A 178 4.51 -10.27 -3.60
CA LEU A 178 4.97 -11.19 -4.65
C LEU A 178 6.42 -11.59 -4.40
N ARG A 179 7.28 -10.64 -4.02
CA ARG A 179 8.69 -10.91 -3.74
C ARG A 179 8.86 -11.90 -2.57
N ASP A 180 8.11 -11.73 -1.50
CA ASP A 180 8.09 -12.63 -0.34
C ASP A 180 7.62 -14.05 -0.71
N GLU A 181 6.63 -14.16 -1.58
CA GLU A 181 6.16 -15.44 -2.10
C GLU A 181 7.24 -16.12 -2.93
N LEU A 182 7.88 -15.41 -3.85
CA LEU A 182 8.96 -15.94 -4.68
C LEU A 182 10.18 -16.36 -3.86
N GLN A 183 10.55 -15.59 -2.81
CA GLN A 183 11.60 -15.99 -1.87
C GLN A 183 11.24 -17.28 -1.13
N THR A 184 9.97 -17.43 -0.73
CA THR A 184 9.49 -18.65 -0.07
C THR A 184 9.59 -19.85 -1.01
N MET A 185 9.16 -19.68 -2.27
CA MET A 185 9.27 -20.72 -3.30
C MET A 185 10.72 -21.11 -3.55
N ALA A 186 11.64 -20.13 -3.62
CA ALA A 186 13.07 -20.39 -3.78
C ALA A 186 13.63 -21.21 -2.61
N ALA A 187 13.25 -20.88 -1.38
CA ALA A 187 13.67 -21.60 -0.18
C ALA A 187 13.19 -23.07 -0.17
N HIS A 188 12.09 -23.39 -0.85
CA HIS A 188 11.55 -24.75 -0.98
C HIS A 188 11.98 -25.46 -2.26
N GLY A 189 12.92 -24.88 -3.03
CA GLY A 189 13.45 -25.50 -4.24
C GLY A 189 12.47 -25.55 -5.43
N ALA A 190 11.47 -24.67 -5.45
CA ALA A 190 10.50 -24.61 -6.55
C ALA A 190 11.19 -24.28 -7.89
N THR A 191 10.62 -24.79 -8.97
CA THR A 191 11.14 -24.66 -10.33
C THR A 191 10.70 -23.37 -11.01
N PRO A 192 11.46 -22.81 -11.96
CA PRO A 192 11.08 -21.59 -12.68
C PRO A 192 9.68 -21.64 -13.34
N GLU A 193 9.20 -22.82 -13.71
CA GLU A 193 7.84 -23.02 -14.24
C GLU A 193 6.77 -22.73 -13.17
N GLU A 194 6.96 -23.24 -11.95
CA GLU A 194 6.08 -22.97 -10.81
C GLU A 194 6.10 -21.49 -10.43
N PHE A 195 7.28 -20.84 -10.48
CA PHE A 195 7.40 -19.39 -10.32
C PHE A 195 6.58 -18.64 -11.38
N GLY A 196 6.68 -19.04 -12.65
CA GLY A 196 5.94 -18.44 -13.76
C GLY A 196 4.43 -18.55 -13.59
N LEU A 197 3.93 -19.74 -13.22
CA LEU A 197 2.51 -19.98 -12.92
C LEU A 197 2.02 -19.13 -11.75
N LYS A 198 2.84 -18.99 -10.70
CA LYS A 198 2.50 -18.20 -9.51
C LYS A 198 2.46 -16.70 -9.80
N VAL A 199 3.46 -16.18 -10.53
CA VAL A 199 3.48 -14.78 -10.98
C VAL A 199 2.23 -14.50 -11.81
N MET A 200 1.90 -15.36 -12.78
CA MET A 200 0.70 -15.21 -13.63
C MET A 200 -0.61 -15.23 -12.86
N ALA A 201 -0.69 -15.92 -11.72
CA ALA A 201 -1.86 -15.96 -10.85
C ALA A 201 -1.95 -14.77 -9.88
N HIS A 202 -0.89 -13.96 -9.77
CA HIS A 202 -0.85 -12.83 -8.84
C HIS A 202 -1.74 -11.66 -9.31
N PRO A 203 -2.50 -11.00 -8.43
CA PRO A 203 -3.36 -9.86 -8.76
C PRO A 203 -2.69 -8.78 -9.62
N ILE A 204 -1.39 -8.57 -9.41
CA ILE A 204 -0.60 -7.56 -10.13
C ILE A 204 -0.46 -7.84 -11.64
N MET A 205 -0.48 -9.11 -12.06
CA MET A 205 -0.27 -9.51 -13.46
C MET A 205 -1.50 -9.32 -14.35
N SER A 206 -2.70 -9.26 -13.74
CA SER A 206 -3.96 -9.09 -14.47
C SER A 206 -4.12 -7.74 -15.15
N ILE A 207 -3.28 -6.77 -14.80
CA ILE A 207 -3.48 -5.35 -15.13
C ILE A 207 -2.50 -4.91 -16.24
N THR A 208 -1.86 -5.87 -16.94
CA THR A 208 -0.67 -5.63 -17.78
C THR A 208 -0.89 -5.58 -19.30
N SER A 209 -2.09 -5.79 -19.88
CA SER A 209 -2.35 -5.36 -21.29
C SER A 209 -3.83 -5.42 -21.71
N GLN A 210 -4.24 -4.50 -22.60
CA GLN A 210 -5.57 -4.47 -23.25
C GLN A 210 -5.91 -5.73 -24.08
N VAL A 211 -4.92 -6.46 -24.58
CA VAL A 211 -5.15 -7.70 -25.35
C VAL A 211 -5.61 -8.84 -24.45
N LYS A 212 -5.12 -8.87 -23.20
CA LYS A 212 -5.54 -9.83 -22.16
C LYS A 212 -6.90 -9.46 -21.54
N MET A 213 -7.33 -8.21 -21.67
CA MET A 213 -8.60 -7.68 -21.12
C MET A 213 -9.86 -8.22 -21.84
N LYS A 214 -9.79 -8.56 -23.13
CA LYS A 214 -10.97 -9.03 -23.89
C LYS A 214 -11.46 -10.42 -23.47
N THR A 215 -10.62 -11.22 -22.83
CA THR A 215 -10.90 -12.62 -22.53
C THR A 215 -11.11 -12.93 -21.05
N GLY A 216 -10.94 -11.96 -20.15
CA GLY A 216 -11.07 -12.19 -18.70
C GLY A 216 -10.15 -13.32 -18.23
N ILE A 217 -8.89 -13.02 -17.89
CA ILE A 217 -7.99 -14.07 -17.42
C ILE A 217 -8.52 -14.63 -16.09
N HIS A 218 -8.96 -15.87 -16.12
CA HIS A 218 -9.27 -16.65 -14.94
C HIS A 218 -7.95 -16.98 -14.22
N MET A 219 -7.73 -16.37 -13.07
CA MET A 219 -6.62 -16.69 -12.19
C MET A 219 -7.09 -17.57 -11.05
N LYS A 220 -6.19 -18.43 -10.57
CA LYS A 220 -6.42 -19.28 -9.41
C LYS A 220 -5.89 -18.59 -8.16
N LEU A 221 -6.80 -18.07 -7.34
CA LEU A 221 -6.46 -17.43 -6.06
C LEU A 221 -6.58 -18.47 -4.93
N SER A 222 -5.59 -18.53 -4.04
CA SER A 222 -5.64 -19.32 -2.81
C SER A 222 -5.20 -18.45 -1.65
N TYR A 223 -5.87 -18.61 -0.50
CA TYR A 223 -5.55 -17.91 0.73
C TYR A 223 -4.79 -18.79 1.74
N ALA A 224 -4.40 -20.01 1.39
CA ALA A 224 -3.70 -20.91 2.29
C ALA A 224 -2.41 -20.28 2.84
N GLY A 225 -2.24 -20.32 4.17
CA GLY A 225 -1.08 -19.75 4.87
C GLY A 225 -0.99 -18.21 4.84
N SER A 226 -2.05 -17.52 4.42
CA SER A 226 -2.08 -16.06 4.26
C SER A 226 -2.94 -15.36 5.30
N ILE A 227 -2.78 -14.04 5.40
CA ILE A 227 -3.69 -13.16 6.12
C ILE A 227 -4.32 -12.20 5.11
N SER A 228 -5.64 -12.01 5.22
CA SER A 228 -6.41 -11.05 4.44
C SER A 228 -7.00 -10.03 5.38
N GLU A 229 -6.65 -8.75 5.24
CA GLU A 229 -7.11 -7.68 6.13
C GLU A 229 -7.69 -6.48 5.36
N THR A 230 -8.72 -5.84 5.90
CA THR A 230 -9.31 -4.62 5.32
C THR A 230 -8.38 -3.43 5.51
N THR A 231 -7.73 -2.99 4.44
CA THR A 231 -6.82 -1.81 4.43
C THR A 231 -7.41 -0.59 3.73
N VAL A 232 -8.54 -0.76 3.04
CA VAL A 232 -9.21 0.30 2.27
C VAL A 232 -10.70 0.28 2.60
N PHE A 233 -11.21 1.43 3.03
CA PHE A 233 -12.59 1.64 3.45
C PHE A 233 -13.26 2.61 2.49
N ASP A 234 -14.47 2.27 2.08
CA ASP A 234 -15.36 3.21 1.41
C ASP A 234 -15.93 4.18 2.46
N LEU A 235 -15.86 5.48 2.20
CA LEU A 235 -16.43 6.50 3.08
C LEU A 235 -17.91 6.79 2.79
N ASP A 236 -18.55 6.06 1.86
CA ASP A 236 -20.00 6.07 1.72
C ASP A 236 -20.67 5.57 3.01
N GLU A 237 -21.37 6.48 3.70
CA GLU A 237 -22.10 6.23 4.94
C GLU A 237 -23.02 5.01 4.83
N LYS A 238 -23.64 4.76 3.67
CA LYS A 238 -24.53 3.60 3.48
C LYS A 238 -23.78 2.29 3.50
N ILE A 239 -22.54 2.26 2.99
CA ILE A 239 -21.71 1.05 2.99
C ILE A 239 -21.20 0.80 4.41
N LEU A 240 -20.72 1.84 5.09
CA LEU A 240 -20.25 1.74 6.47
C LEU A 240 -21.36 1.29 7.42
N GLU A 241 -22.54 1.91 7.33
CA GLU A 241 -23.73 1.56 8.10
C GLU A 241 -24.18 0.12 7.84
N SER A 242 -24.25 -0.27 6.56
CA SER A 242 -24.62 -1.62 6.16
C SER A 242 -23.67 -2.67 6.72
N ASN A 243 -22.36 -2.42 6.73
CA ASN A 243 -21.37 -3.32 7.31
C ASN A 243 -21.45 -3.36 8.84
N PHE A 244 -21.73 -2.21 9.48
CA PHE A 244 -21.92 -2.13 10.92
C PHE A 244 -23.13 -2.98 11.36
N ILE A 245 -24.31 -2.76 10.77
CA ILE A 245 -25.53 -3.50 11.08
C ILE A 245 -25.34 -5.00 10.85
N LEU A 246 -24.74 -5.38 9.72
CA LEU A 246 -24.42 -6.78 9.42
C LEU A 246 -23.51 -7.40 10.49
N THR A 247 -22.52 -6.66 10.95
CA THR A 247 -21.59 -7.13 11.99
C THR A 247 -22.29 -7.22 13.35
N ASP A 248 -23.18 -6.28 13.67
CA ASP A 248 -24.00 -6.30 14.89
C ASP A 248 -24.89 -7.55 14.93
N GLU A 249 -25.57 -7.86 13.82
CA GLU A 249 -26.37 -9.07 13.68
C GLU A 249 -25.53 -10.35 13.75
N PHE A 250 -24.36 -10.35 13.10
CA PHE A 250 -23.43 -11.48 13.13
C PHE A 250 -22.96 -11.76 14.57
N VAL A 251 -22.48 -10.74 15.29
CA VAL A 251 -22.02 -10.88 16.68
C VAL A 251 -23.18 -11.27 17.61
N SER A 252 -24.39 -10.73 17.39
CA SER A 252 -25.60 -11.14 18.12
C SER A 252 -25.89 -12.63 17.94
N LYS A 253 -25.75 -13.17 16.72
CA LYS A 253 -25.96 -14.59 16.41
C LYS A 253 -24.92 -15.50 17.07
N LEU A 254 -23.69 -15.02 17.29
CA LEU A 254 -22.66 -15.76 18.03
C LEU A 254 -22.99 -15.93 19.52
N GLY A 255 -23.85 -15.06 20.07
CA GLY A 255 -24.30 -15.13 21.45
C GLY A 255 -23.21 -14.71 22.46
N THR A 256 -23.20 -15.36 23.63
CA THR A 256 -22.31 -14.97 24.73
C THR A 256 -20.84 -15.35 24.46
N PRO A 257 -19.89 -14.41 24.61
CA PRO A 257 -18.46 -14.69 24.48
C PRO A 257 -17.97 -15.75 25.47
N ASP A 258 -17.00 -16.55 25.06
CA ASP A 258 -16.35 -17.55 25.89
C ASP A 258 -15.36 -16.89 26.87
N GLN A 259 -15.84 -16.67 28.10
CA GLN A 259 -15.04 -16.10 29.20
C GLN A 259 -13.80 -16.92 29.55
N ASN A 260 -13.76 -18.20 29.19
CA ASN A 260 -12.65 -19.11 29.50
C ASN A 260 -11.80 -19.45 28.26
N TYR A 261 -11.96 -18.71 27.16
CA TYR A 261 -11.33 -19.01 25.87
C TYR A 261 -9.81 -19.25 25.96
N PHE A 262 -9.09 -18.33 26.63
CA PHE A 262 -7.64 -18.43 26.83
C PHE A 262 -7.26 -19.45 27.90
N ALA A 263 -8.05 -19.55 28.98
CA ALA A 263 -7.79 -20.49 30.07
C ALA A 263 -7.85 -21.95 29.59
N LYS A 264 -8.84 -22.31 28.74
CA LYS A 264 -8.94 -23.62 28.09
C LYS A 264 -7.72 -23.97 27.23
N ARG A 265 -7.02 -22.94 26.74
CA ARG A 265 -5.80 -23.02 25.94
C ARG A 265 -4.52 -22.94 26.77
N GLY A 266 -4.63 -22.92 28.10
CA GLY A 266 -3.49 -22.79 29.03
C GLY A 266 -2.84 -21.41 29.02
N ARG A 267 -3.54 -20.38 28.52
CA ARG A 267 -3.00 -19.04 28.31
C ARG A 267 -3.62 -18.02 29.26
N HIS A 268 -2.83 -17.00 29.59
CA HIS A 268 -3.33 -15.78 30.20
C HIS A 268 -4.11 -14.95 29.18
N ASN A 269 -5.19 -14.30 29.65
CA ASN A 269 -5.98 -13.40 28.82
C ASN A 269 -5.16 -12.15 28.46
N PRO A 270 -4.90 -11.87 27.17
CA PRO A 270 -4.09 -10.74 26.74
C PRO A 270 -4.84 -9.39 26.75
N GLY A 271 -6.15 -9.36 27.05
CA GLY A 271 -6.91 -8.11 27.06
C GLY A 271 -8.41 -8.26 27.37
N LYS A 272 -9.19 -7.25 27.02
CA LYS A 272 -10.67 -7.25 27.19
C LYS A 272 -11.43 -7.74 25.93
N HIS A 273 -10.72 -8.39 25.00
CA HIS A 273 -11.31 -8.84 23.74
C HIS A 273 -12.37 -9.92 23.97
N LEU A 274 -13.41 -9.92 23.14
CA LEU A 274 -14.48 -10.90 23.20
C LEU A 274 -14.18 -12.03 22.21
N MET A 275 -14.23 -13.27 22.69
CA MET A 275 -13.80 -14.44 21.93
C MET A 275 -14.93 -15.45 21.80
N TRP A 276 -15.08 -16.05 20.63
CA TRP A 276 -15.94 -17.20 20.39
C TRP A 276 -15.11 -18.33 19.79
N ASP A 277 -15.44 -19.55 20.19
CA ASP A 277 -14.71 -20.75 19.79
C ASP A 277 -15.64 -21.69 19.04
N ASN A 278 -15.08 -22.47 18.11
CA ASN A 278 -15.80 -23.44 17.30
C ASN A 278 -17.03 -22.87 16.54
N VAL A 279 -16.89 -21.65 16.01
CA VAL A 279 -17.91 -21.07 15.13
C VAL A 279 -17.89 -21.82 13.80
N ASP A 280 -19.07 -22.29 13.34
CA ASP A 280 -19.14 -23.07 12.10
C ASP A 280 -18.77 -22.21 10.89
N GLY A 281 -17.96 -22.77 9.99
CA GLY A 281 -17.52 -22.10 8.76
C GLY A 281 -18.66 -21.56 7.90
N SER A 282 -19.85 -22.17 7.91
CA SER A 282 -21.03 -21.66 7.20
C SER A 282 -21.44 -20.27 7.70
N THR A 283 -21.31 -20.02 9.01
CA THR A 283 -21.64 -18.73 9.64
C THR A 283 -20.71 -17.63 9.13
N ILE A 284 -19.43 -17.96 8.90
CA ILE A 284 -18.43 -17.04 8.36
C ILE A 284 -18.68 -16.78 6.87
N ILE A 285 -19.05 -17.82 6.12
CA ILE A 285 -19.43 -17.72 4.69
C ILE A 285 -20.63 -16.77 4.53
N ASP A 286 -21.68 -16.96 5.34
CA ASP A 286 -22.89 -16.13 5.29
C ASP A 286 -22.58 -14.65 5.59
N PHE A 287 -21.76 -14.38 6.61
CA PHE A 287 -21.30 -13.04 6.93
C PHE A 287 -20.53 -12.39 5.76
N LEU A 288 -19.57 -13.11 5.17
CA LEU A 288 -18.75 -12.59 4.07
C LEU A 288 -19.52 -12.43 2.75
N ASN A 289 -20.60 -13.17 2.54
CA ASN A 289 -21.44 -13.01 1.36
C ASN A 289 -22.13 -11.64 1.32
N GLU A 290 -22.42 -11.07 2.49
CA GLU A 290 -23.10 -9.76 2.61
C GLU A 290 -22.13 -8.62 2.93
N PHE A 291 -20.97 -8.90 3.50
CA PHE A 291 -20.00 -7.89 3.89
C PHE A 291 -19.41 -7.17 2.67
N LYS A 292 -19.51 -5.84 2.65
CA LYS A 292 -19.06 -5.02 1.52
C LYS A 292 -17.61 -4.59 1.72
N THR A 293 -16.78 -4.86 0.72
CA THR A 293 -15.36 -4.49 0.72
C THR A 293 -15.06 -3.61 -0.47
N HIS A 294 -14.22 -2.59 -0.28
CA HIS A 294 -13.87 -1.69 -1.36
C HIS A 294 -13.14 -2.45 -2.48
N LYS A 295 -13.38 -2.06 -3.74
CA LYS A 295 -12.82 -2.73 -4.93
C LYS A 295 -11.29 -2.74 -4.98
N TYR A 296 -10.63 -1.81 -4.29
CA TYR A 296 -9.15 -1.78 -4.15
C TYR A 296 -8.62 -2.66 -3.01
N CYS A 297 -9.48 -3.16 -2.13
CA CYS A 297 -9.11 -4.14 -1.12
C CYS A 297 -9.16 -5.56 -1.70
N THR A 298 -8.34 -5.82 -2.72
CA THR A 298 -8.42 -7.05 -3.53
C THR A 298 -8.19 -8.33 -2.72
N ARG A 299 -7.26 -8.30 -1.75
CA ARG A 299 -6.93 -9.46 -0.90
C ARG A 299 -7.98 -9.75 0.17
N ALA A 300 -8.62 -8.73 0.72
CA ALA A 300 -9.73 -8.89 1.66
C ALA A 300 -11.10 -8.74 0.99
N ASN A 301 -11.20 -8.99 -0.32
CA ASN A 301 -12.48 -8.95 -1.01
C ASN A 301 -13.40 -10.06 -0.49
N ALA A 302 -14.48 -9.67 0.18
CA ALA A 302 -15.36 -10.56 0.92
C ALA A 302 -15.97 -11.67 0.03
N ARG A 303 -16.29 -11.37 -1.22
CA ARG A 303 -16.80 -12.36 -2.19
C ARG A 303 -15.79 -13.46 -2.47
N TYR A 304 -14.52 -13.11 -2.72
CA TYR A 304 -13.48 -14.12 -2.99
C TYR A 304 -13.10 -14.91 -1.75
N LEU A 305 -13.10 -14.26 -0.57
CA LEU A 305 -12.92 -14.94 0.71
C LEU A 305 -14.03 -15.96 0.96
N SER A 306 -15.29 -15.57 0.79
CA SER A 306 -16.45 -16.45 0.92
C SER A 306 -16.37 -17.66 -0.02
N GLN A 307 -16.05 -17.42 -1.30
CA GLN A 307 -15.88 -18.51 -2.28
C GLN A 307 -14.76 -19.48 -1.88
N TYR A 308 -13.64 -18.96 -1.36
CA TYR A 308 -12.52 -19.79 -0.95
C TYR A 308 -12.88 -20.63 0.26
N ILE A 309 -13.46 -20.01 1.29
CA ILE A 309 -13.91 -20.72 2.50
C ILE A 309 -14.94 -21.78 2.13
N THR A 310 -15.88 -21.48 1.23
CA THR A 310 -16.85 -22.46 0.73
C THR A 310 -16.18 -23.68 0.11
N LYS A 311 -15.18 -23.48 -0.77
CA LYS A 311 -14.45 -24.61 -1.38
C LYS A 311 -13.71 -25.45 -0.34
N GLN A 312 -13.09 -24.82 0.64
CA GLN A 312 -12.39 -25.55 1.71
C GLN A 312 -13.34 -26.28 2.66
N TYR A 313 -14.45 -25.62 3.03
CA TYR A 313 -15.49 -26.18 3.89
C TYR A 313 -16.05 -27.49 3.32
N LEU A 314 -16.32 -27.52 2.01
CA LEU A 314 -16.83 -28.71 1.32
C LEU A 314 -15.86 -29.90 1.33
N GLN A 315 -14.56 -29.68 1.54
CA GLN A 315 -13.57 -30.75 1.70
C GLN A 315 -13.13 -30.99 3.15
N GLY A 316 -13.84 -30.40 4.13
CA GLY A 316 -13.60 -30.61 5.55
C GLY A 316 -12.46 -29.76 6.14
N GLU A 317 -12.10 -28.66 5.48
CA GLU A 317 -11.16 -27.63 5.96
C GLU A 317 -11.91 -26.33 6.28
N LEU A 318 -11.37 -25.46 7.15
CA LEU A 318 -12.04 -24.23 7.60
C LEU A 318 -13.48 -24.45 8.12
N THR A 319 -13.74 -25.61 8.72
CA THR A 319 -15.04 -25.98 9.29
C THR A 319 -15.29 -25.33 10.64
N SER A 320 -14.23 -24.95 11.35
CA SER A 320 -14.27 -24.36 12.69
C SER A 320 -13.52 -23.04 12.69
N TRP A 321 -14.06 -22.03 13.38
CA TRP A 321 -13.46 -20.71 13.45
C TRP A 321 -13.39 -20.22 14.88
N SER A 322 -12.24 -19.63 15.21
CA SER A 322 -12.14 -18.71 16.32
C SER A 322 -12.50 -17.31 15.83
N VAL A 323 -13.38 -16.62 16.56
CA VAL A 323 -13.77 -15.25 16.25
C VAL A 323 -13.34 -14.34 17.40
N ALA A 324 -12.66 -13.25 17.08
CA ALA A 324 -12.26 -12.24 18.06
C ALA A 324 -12.88 -10.89 17.69
N LEU A 325 -13.65 -10.32 18.61
CA LEU A 325 -14.04 -8.92 18.55
C LEU A 325 -13.06 -8.10 19.38
N ILE A 326 -12.28 -7.28 18.68
CA ILE A 326 -11.21 -6.51 19.29
C ILE A 326 -11.81 -5.35 20.07
N ASN A 327 -11.66 -5.44 21.39
CA ASN A 327 -12.10 -4.44 22.36
C ASN A 327 -10.89 -3.80 23.05
N VAL A 328 -10.75 -2.48 22.94
CA VAL A 328 -9.65 -1.70 23.57
C VAL A 328 -10.04 -1.19 24.97
N GLY A 329 -11.30 -1.33 25.38
CA GLY A 329 -11.79 -0.99 26.72
C GLY A 329 -12.17 0.49 26.92
N ASP A 330 -12.70 0.76 28.11
CA ASP A 330 -13.62 1.87 28.46
C ASP A 330 -13.09 3.28 28.16
N SER A 331 -13.39 3.78 26.96
CA SER A 331 -13.45 5.23 26.72
C SER A 331 -14.90 5.69 26.87
N SER A 332 -15.14 6.99 27.05
CA SER A 332 -16.50 7.56 27.16
C SER A 332 -17.33 7.46 25.86
N GLU A 333 -16.80 6.80 24.83
CA GLU A 333 -17.40 6.64 23.50
C GLU A 333 -17.58 5.16 23.09
N ASP A 334 -17.65 4.25 24.07
CA ASP A 334 -17.94 2.84 23.82
C ASP A 334 -19.24 2.67 23.02
N GLN A 335 -19.16 1.87 21.96
CA GLN A 335 -20.33 1.52 21.15
C GLN A 335 -20.87 0.14 21.54
N THR A 336 -22.13 -0.11 21.18
CA THR A 336 -22.72 -1.44 21.31
C THR A 336 -22.59 -2.19 19.99
N LEU A 337 -22.09 -3.42 20.03
CA LEU A 337 -22.03 -4.31 18.88
C LEU A 337 -22.40 -5.73 19.31
N GLY A 338 -23.46 -6.27 18.73
CA GLY A 338 -24.03 -7.56 19.04
C GLY A 338 -24.52 -7.70 20.49
N GLY A 339 -24.97 -6.59 21.09
CA GLY A 339 -25.36 -6.51 22.50
C GLY A 339 -24.20 -6.40 23.49
N HIS A 340 -22.97 -6.21 23.03
CA HIS A 340 -21.78 -6.06 23.88
C HIS A 340 -21.20 -4.64 23.79
N HIS A 341 -20.70 -4.11 24.91
CA HIS A 341 -19.96 -2.85 24.94
C HIS A 341 -18.52 -3.08 24.47
N VAL A 342 -18.11 -2.34 23.43
CA VAL A 342 -16.83 -2.52 22.75
C VAL A 342 -16.19 -1.16 22.50
N GLY A 343 -14.98 -1.00 23.04
CA GLY A 343 -14.12 0.14 22.76
C GLY A 343 -13.54 0.07 21.35
N ARG A 344 -13.43 1.24 20.71
CA ARG A 344 -12.99 1.40 19.33
C ARG A 344 -11.47 1.31 19.20
N VAL A 345 -11.01 0.92 18.02
CA VAL A 345 -9.59 0.73 17.72
C VAL A 345 -9.08 1.88 16.86
N GLU A 346 -8.07 2.59 17.36
CA GLU A 346 -7.36 3.58 16.58
C GLU A 346 -6.37 2.91 15.61
N ARG A 347 -6.32 3.41 14.37
CA ARG A 347 -5.36 2.99 13.35
C ARG A 347 -4.75 4.19 12.66
N ASN A 348 -3.43 4.31 12.80
CA ASN A 348 -2.67 5.35 12.11
C ASN A 348 -2.83 5.20 10.59
N THR A 349 -3.34 6.26 9.98
CA THR A 349 -3.19 6.50 8.56
C THR A 349 -1.74 6.83 8.21
N SER A 350 -1.40 6.76 6.92
CA SER A 350 -0.29 7.59 6.44
C SER A 350 -0.60 9.07 6.66
N LYS A 351 0.41 9.95 6.72
CA LYS A 351 0.21 11.42 6.73
C LYS A 351 -0.77 11.93 5.63
N ASP A 352 -0.98 11.14 4.57
CA ASP A 352 -1.97 11.34 3.49
C ASP A 352 -3.16 10.32 3.57
N GLY A 353 -3.75 10.09 4.75
CA GLY A 353 -4.62 8.93 5.03
C GLY A 353 -5.95 8.80 4.29
N VAL A 354 -6.52 9.95 3.95
CA VAL A 354 -7.73 10.08 3.14
C VAL A 354 -7.26 10.32 1.72
N ILE A 355 -7.65 9.46 0.79
CA ILE A 355 -7.18 9.58 -0.59
C ILE A 355 -8.34 9.37 -1.54
N TYR A 356 -8.40 10.18 -2.60
CA TYR A 356 -9.47 10.31 -3.59
C TYR A 356 -10.73 11.02 -3.09
N HIS A 357 -10.84 12.32 -3.42
CA HIS A 357 -12.08 13.11 -3.32
C HIS A 357 -12.86 12.95 -1.98
N ASP A 358 -12.17 12.71 -0.86
CA ASP A 358 -12.76 12.44 0.46
C ASP A 358 -13.74 11.25 0.51
N THR A 359 -13.60 10.29 -0.42
CA THR A 359 -14.51 9.12 -0.57
C THR A 359 -13.91 7.79 -0.11
N ILE A 360 -12.61 7.72 0.14
CA ILE A 360 -11.93 6.49 0.54
C ILE A 360 -10.92 6.79 1.66
N ALA A 361 -10.87 5.89 2.64
CA ALA A 361 -9.88 5.86 3.70
C ALA A 361 -8.93 4.68 3.53
N SER A 362 -7.61 4.91 3.57
CA SER A 362 -6.61 3.84 3.50
C SER A 362 -5.72 3.80 4.73
N ILE A 363 -5.68 2.65 5.38
CA ILE A 363 -4.79 2.38 6.52
C ILE A 363 -3.63 1.49 6.08
N LYS A 364 -2.47 1.64 6.74
CA LYS A 364 -1.28 0.84 6.42
C LYS A 364 -1.44 -0.63 6.81
N ARG A 365 -2.07 -0.89 7.95
CA ARG A 365 -2.25 -2.23 8.53
C ARG A 365 -3.43 -2.22 9.49
N LEU A 366 -4.28 -3.24 9.45
CA LEU A 366 -5.39 -3.40 10.38
C LEU A 366 -4.97 -4.25 11.58
N VAL A 367 -4.21 -5.32 11.34
CA VAL A 367 -3.94 -6.35 12.34
C VAL A 367 -2.73 -6.01 13.19
N THR A 368 -2.94 -6.00 14.52
CA THR A 368 -1.84 -6.07 15.50
C THR A 368 -1.25 -7.49 15.45
N PRO A 369 0.07 -7.68 15.28
CA PRO A 369 0.67 -9.00 15.09
C PRO A 369 0.27 -10.05 16.13
N ASP A 370 0.18 -9.68 17.40
CA ASP A 370 -0.17 -10.59 18.50
C ASP A 370 -1.63 -11.07 18.46
N HIS A 371 -2.55 -10.31 17.85
CA HIS A 371 -3.96 -10.70 17.75
C HIS A 371 -4.14 -11.92 16.84
N GLU A 372 -3.26 -12.06 15.85
CA GLU A 372 -3.23 -13.23 14.98
C GLU A 372 -2.86 -14.51 15.75
N LEU A 373 -2.26 -14.39 16.93
CA LEU A 373 -1.88 -15.56 17.73
C LEU A 373 -2.98 -15.98 18.72
N PHE A 374 -4.15 -15.34 18.74
CA PHE A 374 -5.17 -15.57 19.77
C PHE A 374 -5.72 -17.00 19.79
N ASP A 375 -5.77 -17.69 18.66
CA ASP A 375 -6.27 -19.06 18.54
C ASP A 375 -5.30 -20.14 19.03
N LEU A 376 -4.01 -19.81 19.20
CA LEU A 376 -2.99 -20.75 19.64
C LEU A 376 -3.10 -21.10 21.13
N ASN A 377 -2.75 -22.35 21.46
CA ASN A 377 -2.56 -22.80 22.84
C ASN A 377 -1.18 -22.43 23.41
N GLN A 378 -0.98 -22.64 24.70
CA GLN A 378 0.24 -22.28 25.41
C GLN A 378 1.49 -22.97 24.82
N SER A 379 1.42 -24.26 24.52
CA SER A 379 2.55 -25.01 23.94
C SER A 379 2.92 -24.50 22.55
N GLN A 380 1.94 -24.18 21.70
CA GLN A 380 2.19 -23.54 20.41
C GLN A 380 2.84 -22.17 20.58
N LYS A 381 2.38 -21.35 21.55
CA LYS A 381 2.97 -20.03 21.83
C LYS A 381 4.43 -20.14 22.31
N GLU A 382 4.76 -21.16 23.08
CA GLU A 382 6.13 -21.45 23.52
C GLU A 382 7.05 -21.79 22.35
N ILE A 383 6.56 -22.58 21.38
CA ILE A 383 7.30 -22.87 20.14
C ILE A 383 7.57 -21.58 19.36
N VAL A 384 6.54 -20.74 19.16
CA VAL A 384 6.68 -19.45 18.46
C VAL A 384 7.78 -18.59 19.09
N ASN A 385 7.81 -18.50 20.41
CA ASN A 385 8.80 -17.71 21.13
C ASN A 385 10.21 -18.33 21.08
N ALA A 386 10.31 -19.65 21.25
CA ALA A 386 11.59 -20.37 21.27
C ALA A 386 12.28 -20.33 19.90
N GLU A 387 11.51 -20.51 18.82
CA GLU A 387 12.01 -20.54 17.44
C GLU A 387 11.99 -19.17 16.77
N LYS A 388 11.44 -18.14 17.44
CA LYS A 388 11.23 -16.79 16.90
C LYS A 388 10.45 -16.80 15.58
N MET A 389 9.41 -17.62 15.52
CA MET A 389 8.60 -17.80 14.31
C MET A 389 7.86 -16.52 13.96
N SER A 390 7.88 -16.17 12.68
CA SER A 390 6.99 -15.17 12.11
C SER A 390 5.55 -15.69 12.05
N ASN A 391 4.57 -14.78 12.05
CA ASN A 391 3.16 -15.15 11.88
C ASN A 391 2.92 -15.94 10.57
N LYS A 392 3.75 -15.74 9.55
CA LYS A 392 3.69 -16.51 8.30
C LYS A 392 4.04 -17.98 8.52
N GLU A 393 5.08 -18.25 9.29
CA GLU A 393 5.45 -19.62 9.66
C GLU A 393 4.39 -20.25 10.56
N VAL A 394 3.85 -19.49 11.52
CA VAL A 394 2.75 -19.94 12.39
C VAL A 394 1.54 -20.40 11.56
N ARG A 395 1.07 -19.57 10.62
CA ARG A 395 -0.04 -19.93 9.73
C ARG A 395 0.23 -21.23 9.00
N LYS A 396 1.45 -21.40 8.47
CA LYS A 396 1.83 -22.55 7.64
C LYS A 396 1.98 -23.85 8.42
N THR A 397 2.41 -23.78 9.68
CA THR A 397 2.94 -24.97 10.39
C THR A 397 2.21 -25.31 11.68
N LEU A 398 1.72 -24.32 12.43
CA LEU A 398 1.17 -24.55 13.77
C LEU A 398 -0.35 -24.58 13.79
N ARG A 399 -1.04 -23.97 12.82
CA ARG A 399 -2.49 -23.99 12.76
C ARG A 399 -3.04 -25.18 12.02
N ASP A 400 -4.07 -25.79 12.61
CA ASP A 400 -4.84 -26.85 11.97
C ASP A 400 -5.61 -26.30 10.77
N LYS A 401 -5.56 -27.02 9.64
CA LYS A 401 -6.27 -26.67 8.40
C LYS A 401 -7.80 -26.60 8.53
N LYS A 402 -8.37 -27.20 9.58
CA LYS A 402 -9.79 -27.10 9.93
C LYS A 402 -10.15 -25.77 10.58
N ASN A 403 -9.16 -25.04 11.10
CA ASN A 403 -9.38 -23.88 11.97
C ASN A 403 -9.00 -22.58 11.26
N GLY A 404 -9.97 -21.68 11.10
CA GLY A 404 -9.72 -20.29 10.70
C GLY A 404 -9.78 -19.33 11.89
N LEU A 405 -9.17 -18.15 11.73
CA LEU A 405 -9.28 -17.05 12.70
C LEU A 405 -9.88 -15.82 12.01
N LEU A 406 -11.02 -15.33 12.52
CA LEU A 406 -11.64 -14.07 12.12
C LEU A 406 -11.42 -13.03 13.22
N LEU A 407 -10.83 -11.89 12.86
CA LEU A 407 -10.65 -10.73 13.72
C LEU A 407 -11.56 -9.60 13.22
N ILE A 408 -12.35 -9.03 14.12
CA ILE A 408 -13.26 -7.92 13.84
C ILE A 408 -12.76 -6.69 14.60
N TYR A 409 -12.53 -5.61 13.87
CA TYR A 409 -11.98 -4.36 14.36
C TYR A 409 -12.99 -3.23 14.13
N PRO A 410 -13.74 -2.83 15.16
CA PRO A 410 -14.49 -1.60 15.12
C PRO A 410 -13.52 -0.42 15.24
N LEU A 411 -13.46 0.43 14.23
CA LEU A 411 -12.49 1.51 14.14
C LEU A 411 -12.98 2.80 14.76
N ASP A 412 -12.06 3.57 15.32
CA ASP A 412 -12.39 4.88 15.89
C ASP A 412 -12.67 5.92 14.80
N VAL A 413 -13.89 6.47 14.82
CA VAL A 413 -14.35 7.55 13.92
C VAL A 413 -13.64 8.88 14.18
N SER A 414 -13.08 9.08 15.38
CA SER A 414 -12.35 10.29 15.76
C SER A 414 -10.91 10.32 15.24
N SER A 415 -10.42 9.23 14.67
CA SER A 415 -9.13 9.21 13.99
C SER A 415 -9.13 10.15 12.78
N GLU A 416 -7.96 10.70 12.42
CA GLU A 416 -7.76 11.61 11.26
C GLU A 416 -8.32 11.03 9.93
N VAL A 417 -8.59 9.73 9.91
CA VAL A 417 -9.05 8.92 8.78
C VAL A 417 -10.54 9.13 8.46
N PHE A 418 -11.36 9.32 9.49
CA PHE A 418 -12.83 9.28 9.39
C PHE A 418 -13.50 10.59 9.84
N THR A 419 -12.71 11.54 10.37
CA THR A 419 -13.14 12.80 10.99
C THR A 419 -13.79 13.81 10.04
N MET A 420 -13.78 13.59 8.72
CA MET A 420 -14.49 14.45 7.77
C MET A 420 -15.97 14.07 7.58
N HIS A 421 -16.40 12.92 8.10
CA HIS A 421 -17.77 12.43 7.96
C HIS A 421 -18.39 12.27 9.35
N ASP A 422 -19.60 12.80 9.55
CA ASP A 422 -20.37 12.69 10.80
C ASP A 422 -20.96 11.27 10.93
N LEU A 423 -20.07 10.27 11.05
CA LEU A 423 -20.42 8.85 11.05
C LEU A 423 -21.12 8.47 12.35
N LYS A 424 -22.31 7.92 12.23
CA LYS A 424 -23.12 7.45 13.38
C LYS A 424 -22.51 6.23 14.08
N HIS A 425 -21.90 5.35 13.30
CA HIS A 425 -21.34 4.09 13.78
C HIS A 425 -19.90 3.91 13.29
N SER A 426 -19.16 3.05 14.01
CA SER A 426 -17.77 2.78 13.65
C SER A 426 -17.66 2.03 12.33
N PRO A 427 -16.74 2.43 11.43
CA PRO A 427 -16.28 1.58 10.34
C PRO A 427 -15.80 0.24 10.89
N ILE A 428 -16.21 -0.86 10.24
CA ILE A 428 -15.79 -2.21 10.62
C ILE A 428 -14.70 -2.69 9.67
N GLY A 429 -13.51 -2.93 10.20
CA GLY A 429 -12.45 -3.68 9.54
C GLY A 429 -12.50 -5.15 9.92
N ILE A 430 -12.21 -6.04 8.97
CA ILE A 430 -12.09 -7.47 9.24
C ILE A 430 -10.71 -7.97 8.82
N ALA A 431 -10.22 -8.99 9.51
CA ALA A 431 -9.07 -9.75 9.08
C ALA A 431 -9.28 -11.24 9.25
N LEU A 432 -8.92 -12.01 8.23
CA LEU A 432 -9.02 -13.47 8.22
C LEU A 432 -7.61 -14.04 8.11
N SER A 433 -7.26 -14.87 9.07
CA SER A 433 -5.97 -15.54 9.07
C SER A 433 -6.16 -17.02 8.81
N PHE A 434 -5.59 -17.49 7.71
CA PHE A 434 -5.81 -18.82 7.18
C PHE A 434 -4.64 -19.76 7.51
N PRO A 435 -4.92 -21.01 7.88
CA PRO A 435 -3.89 -22.04 8.06
C PRO A 435 -3.25 -22.42 6.71
N GLY A 436 -2.08 -23.02 6.77
CA GLY A 436 -1.49 -23.73 5.64
C GLY A 436 -2.36 -24.93 5.26
N SER A 437 -2.38 -25.26 3.96
CA SER A 437 -3.07 -26.46 3.47
C SER A 437 -2.42 -26.94 2.18
N ASP A 438 -2.01 -28.20 2.18
CA ASP A 438 -1.45 -28.89 1.01
C ASP A 438 -2.55 -29.35 0.03
N THR A 439 -3.81 -29.31 0.47
CA THR A 439 -5.01 -29.68 -0.29
C THR A 439 -5.87 -28.47 -0.68
N ALA A 440 -5.35 -27.25 -0.49
CA ALA A 440 -6.09 -26.01 -0.73
C ALA A 440 -6.60 -25.90 -2.17
N LEU A 441 -7.93 -25.84 -2.33
CA LEU A 441 -8.56 -25.54 -3.61
C LEU A 441 -8.48 -24.03 -3.89
N SER A 442 -8.15 -23.68 -5.14
CA SER A 442 -8.13 -22.29 -5.60
C SER A 442 -9.52 -21.82 -6.05
N VAL A 443 -9.82 -20.54 -5.87
CA VAL A 443 -10.99 -19.88 -6.48
C VAL A 443 -10.62 -19.21 -7.79
N ASP A 444 -11.56 -19.24 -8.73
CA ASP A 444 -11.41 -18.56 -10.01
C ASP A 444 -11.68 -17.08 -9.81
N TYR A 445 -10.59 -16.32 -9.73
CA TYR A 445 -10.59 -14.88 -9.73
C TYR A 445 -10.63 -14.43 -11.19
N VAL A 446 -11.75 -13.87 -11.62
CA VAL A 446 -11.76 -13.07 -12.84
C VAL A 446 -11.26 -11.71 -12.44
N ALA A 447 -10.11 -11.33 -12.99
CA ALA A 447 -9.64 -9.96 -12.84
C ALA A 447 -10.56 -9.02 -13.60
N ASN A 448 -11.64 -8.60 -12.93
CA ASN A 448 -12.56 -7.65 -13.51
C ASN A 448 -11.91 -6.27 -13.52
N ASN A 449 -12.16 -5.58 -14.62
CA ASN A 449 -11.52 -4.37 -15.08
C ASN A 449 -12.02 -3.15 -14.27
N VAL A 450 -11.84 -3.15 -12.95
CA VAL A 450 -12.11 -2.00 -12.07
C VAL A 450 -11.41 -0.73 -12.57
N PHE A 451 -10.35 -0.90 -13.36
CA PHE A 451 -9.49 0.14 -13.92
C PHE A 451 -9.84 0.53 -15.35
N GLY A 452 -10.39 -0.38 -16.17
CA GLY A 452 -10.75 -0.09 -17.56
C GLY A 452 -12.07 0.66 -17.73
N GLU A 453 -13.03 0.51 -16.82
CA GLU A 453 -14.28 1.29 -16.85
C GLU A 453 -14.05 2.77 -16.53
N LEU A 454 -12.95 3.10 -15.83
CA LEU A 454 -12.56 4.48 -15.51
C LEU A 454 -11.83 5.20 -16.66
N GLU A 455 -11.46 4.53 -17.76
CA GLU A 455 -10.90 5.19 -18.96
C GLU A 455 -11.99 5.75 -19.89
N LEU A 456 -13.24 5.29 -19.77
CA LEU A 456 -14.31 5.68 -20.69
C LEU A 456 -14.97 7.02 -20.34
N ASN A 457 -14.64 7.60 -19.19
CA ASN A 457 -15.26 8.82 -18.66
C ASN A 457 -14.33 10.06 -18.63
N ASP A 458 -13.15 10.03 -19.26
CA ASP A 458 -12.26 11.20 -19.44
C ASP A 458 -11.96 11.49 -20.92
#